data_AF-A0AAC9UHF5-F1
#
_entry.id   AF-A0AAC9UHF5-F1
#
_cell.length_a   1.000
_cell.length_b   1.000
_cell.length_c   1.000
_cell.angle_alpha   90.00
_cell.angle_beta   90.00
_cell.angle_gamma   90.00
#
_symmetry.space_group_name_H-M   'P 1'
#
loop_
_entity.id
_entity.type
_entity.pdbx_description
1 polymer ?
#
loop_
_entity_poly.entity_id
_entity_poly.type
_entity_poly.pdbx_seq_one_letter_code
_entity_poly.pdbx_strand_id
1 'polypeptide(L)'
;MNTQVSTIHSADKRQTNDVLVKLISDEVLPSLKAYYPNSDFNWRGNLVLFANEYAGQLYGMGIIAKHVRAALDMARLLSTSERHAPNPIEFKILCLQAKGMPTLDSCMSEINEQRIKNYGKDKDWSEPLVYWLNQQIAAARATLTDSAWKKMAKNRYTELADKYGKGELGPIPLKIEYNAPPAYLRYAGVGR
;
A
#
# COMPACT_ATOMS: atom_id res chain seq x y z
N MET A 1 -42.09 8.08 -14.69
CA MET A 1 -41.22 9.13 -14.14
C MET A 1 -40.66 8.59 -12.83
N ASN A 2 -39.37 8.22 -12.79
CA ASN A 2 -38.68 7.83 -11.54
C ASN A 2 -37.17 8.05 -11.71
N THR A 3 -36.70 9.21 -11.30
CA THR A 3 -35.27 9.57 -11.23
C THR A 3 -35.03 10.32 -9.93
N GLN A 4 -35.05 9.59 -8.81
CA GLN A 4 -34.70 10.10 -7.49
C GLN A 4 -33.84 9.10 -6.69
N VAL A 5 -32.79 8.52 -7.31
CA VAL A 5 -31.87 7.62 -6.58
C VAL A 5 -30.41 8.11 -6.61
N SER A 6 -30.06 9.12 -7.41
CA SER A 6 -28.64 9.50 -7.62
C SER A 6 -28.10 10.61 -6.71
N THR A 7 -28.95 11.29 -5.92
CA THR A 7 -28.53 12.44 -5.10
C THR A 7 -28.08 12.06 -3.69
N ILE A 8 -28.56 10.95 -3.13
CA ILE A 8 -28.30 10.55 -1.74
C ILE A 8 -26.82 10.13 -1.56
N HIS A 9 -26.29 9.31 -2.47
CA HIS A 9 -24.88 8.87 -2.42
C HIS A 9 -23.85 9.99 -2.61
N SER A 10 -24.25 11.14 -3.16
CA SER A 10 -23.35 12.28 -3.38
C SER A 10 -23.21 13.15 -2.12
N ALA A 11 -24.26 13.23 -1.29
CA ALA A 11 -24.24 13.95 -0.03
C ALA A 11 -23.37 13.22 1.02
N ASP A 12 -23.49 11.89 1.12
CA ASP A 12 -22.69 11.07 2.04
C ASP A 12 -21.18 11.12 1.72
N LYS A 13 -20.82 11.12 0.43
CA LYS A 13 -19.43 11.24 -0.01
C LYS A 13 -18.82 12.60 0.34
N ARG A 14 -19.59 13.69 0.20
CA ARG A 14 -19.15 15.03 0.61
C ARG A 14 -18.98 15.13 2.12
N GLN A 15 -19.95 14.67 2.89
CA GLN A 15 -19.88 14.68 4.36
C GLN A 15 -18.70 13.86 4.89
N THR A 16 -18.43 12.69 4.32
CA THR A 16 -17.32 11.83 4.79
C THR A 16 -15.95 12.43 4.44
N ASN A 17 -15.85 13.11 3.29
CA ASN A 17 -14.65 13.87 2.94
C ASN A 17 -14.45 15.07 3.88
N ASP A 18 -15.50 15.82 4.19
CA ASP A 18 -15.45 16.94 5.13
C ASP A 18 -15.00 16.52 6.54
N VAL A 19 -15.40 15.32 6.99
CA VAL A 19 -14.92 14.73 8.25
C VAL A 19 -13.42 14.46 8.21
N LEU A 20 -12.91 13.91 7.11
CA LEU A 20 -11.47 13.65 6.95
C LEU A 20 -10.67 14.96 6.89
N VAL A 21 -11.19 15.97 6.19
CA VAL A 21 -10.55 17.29 6.09
C VAL A 21 -10.41 17.92 7.48
N LYS A 22 -11.51 17.95 8.25
CA LYS A 22 -11.48 18.44 9.64
C LYS A 22 -10.52 17.64 10.50
N LEU A 23 -10.55 16.31 10.39
CA LEU A 23 -9.66 15.45 11.16
C LEU A 23 -8.17 15.68 10.81
N ILE A 24 -7.85 15.91 9.54
CA ILE A 24 -6.48 16.23 9.11
C ILE A 24 -6.04 17.59 9.67
N SER A 25 -6.90 18.61 9.56
CA SER A 25 -6.57 19.97 10.02
C SER A 25 -6.51 20.10 11.54
N ASP A 26 -7.48 19.52 12.24
CA ASP A 26 -7.72 19.78 13.67
C ASP A 26 -7.09 18.72 14.59
N GLU A 27 -6.93 17.47 14.13
CA GLU A 27 -6.35 16.38 14.93
C GLU A 27 -4.94 16.00 14.44
N VAL A 28 -4.77 15.72 13.14
CA VAL A 28 -3.51 15.15 12.61
C VAL A 28 -2.35 16.14 12.69
N LEU A 29 -2.50 17.34 12.13
CA LEU A 29 -1.41 18.31 12.08
C LEU A 29 -0.95 18.76 13.48
N PRO A 30 -1.85 19.11 14.42
CA PRO A 30 -1.43 19.44 15.79
C PRO A 30 -0.75 18.28 16.49
N SER A 31 -1.24 17.04 16.32
CA SER A 31 -0.65 15.85 16.93
C SER A 31 0.75 15.57 16.39
N LEU A 32 0.94 15.63 15.06
CA LEU A 32 2.26 15.44 14.45
C LEU A 32 3.25 16.51 14.89
N LYS A 33 2.81 17.77 15.05
CA LYS A 33 3.64 18.84 15.61
C LYS A 33 4.05 18.58 17.06
N ALA A 34 3.15 18.02 17.86
CA ALA A 34 3.45 17.62 19.23
C ALA A 34 4.45 16.46 19.29
N TYR A 35 4.33 15.48 18.39
CA TYR A 35 5.22 14.31 18.33
C TYR A 35 6.60 14.65 17.77
N TYR A 36 6.67 15.60 16.82
CA TYR A 36 7.89 16.01 16.13
C TYR A 36 8.11 17.52 16.23
N PRO A 37 8.53 18.04 17.40
CA PRO A 37 8.59 19.48 17.67
C PRO A 37 9.60 20.22 16.78
N ASN A 38 10.62 19.52 16.27
CA ASN A 38 11.66 20.07 15.39
C ASN A 38 11.30 19.98 13.90
N SER A 39 10.15 19.40 13.54
CA SER A 39 9.74 19.28 12.14
C SER A 39 9.02 20.55 11.69
N ASP A 40 9.54 21.19 10.65
CA ASP A 40 8.87 22.29 9.99
C ASP A 40 7.73 21.76 9.13
N PHE A 41 6.52 21.76 9.69
CA PHE A 41 5.29 21.53 8.92
C PHE A 41 4.94 22.79 8.11
N ASN A 42 5.82 23.15 7.17
CA ASN A 42 5.61 24.24 6.24
C ASN A 42 4.67 23.80 5.11
N TRP A 43 3.37 23.73 5.40
CA TRP A 43 2.34 23.62 4.38
C TRP A 43 2.21 24.99 3.70
N ARG A 44 3.18 25.34 2.84
CA ARG A 44 3.20 26.61 2.10
C ARG A 44 2.00 26.65 1.15
N GLY A 45 0.93 27.38 1.51
CA GLY A 45 -0.24 27.59 0.64
C GLY A 45 -1.58 27.62 1.40
N ASN A 46 -2.68 27.45 0.66
CA ASN A 46 -4.02 27.33 1.24
C ASN A 46 -4.17 25.94 1.86
N LEU A 47 -3.92 25.84 3.18
CA LEU A 47 -3.98 24.61 3.97
C LEU A 47 -5.28 23.83 3.74
N VAL A 48 -6.40 24.53 3.57
CA VAL A 48 -7.71 23.94 3.34
C VAL A 48 -7.78 23.23 1.99
N LEU A 49 -7.16 23.80 0.95
CA LEU A 49 -7.13 23.20 -0.38
C LEU A 49 -6.29 21.92 -0.40
N PHE A 50 -5.10 21.95 0.22
CA PHE A 50 -4.27 20.76 0.36
C PHE A 50 -4.93 19.67 1.21
N ALA A 51 -5.57 20.05 2.33
CA ALA A 51 -6.30 19.11 3.17
C ALA A 51 -7.47 18.47 2.41
N ASN A 52 -8.21 19.23 1.59
CA ASN A 52 -9.27 18.72 0.72
C ASN A 52 -8.76 17.73 -0.33
N GLU A 53 -7.68 18.05 -1.03
CA GLU A 53 -7.10 17.15 -2.03
C GLU A 53 -6.57 15.87 -1.39
N TYR A 54 -5.85 15.99 -0.27
CA TYR A 54 -5.30 14.85 0.44
C TYR A 54 -6.39 13.97 1.05
N ALA A 55 -7.41 14.57 1.69
CA ALA A 55 -8.58 13.84 2.18
C ALA A 55 -9.32 13.13 1.05
N GLY A 56 -9.47 13.79 -0.11
CA GLY A 56 -10.08 13.20 -1.29
C GLY A 56 -9.30 11.98 -1.80
N GLN A 57 -7.96 12.04 -1.80
CA GLN A 57 -7.11 10.90 -2.14
C GLN A 57 -7.26 9.74 -1.15
N LEU A 58 -7.21 10.03 0.15
CA LEU A 58 -7.40 9.01 1.20
C LEU A 58 -8.78 8.35 1.09
N TYR A 59 -9.83 9.16 0.94
CA TYR A 59 -11.19 8.69 0.77
C TYR A 59 -11.35 7.83 -0.50
N GLY A 60 -10.74 8.25 -1.61
CA GLY A 60 -10.70 7.46 -2.85
C GLY A 60 -10.04 6.09 -2.69
N MET A 61 -9.15 5.93 -1.71
CA MET A 61 -8.52 4.65 -1.34
C MET A 61 -9.32 3.88 -0.27
N GLY A 62 -10.54 4.32 0.06
CA GLY A 62 -11.38 3.71 1.10
C GLY A 62 -10.83 3.88 2.52
N ILE A 63 -9.99 4.89 2.75
CA ILE A 63 -9.51 5.26 4.07
C ILE A 63 -10.59 6.10 4.75
N ILE A 64 -10.89 5.79 6.01
CA ILE A 64 -11.90 6.46 6.83
C ILE A 64 -11.26 6.91 8.15
N ALA A 65 -11.96 7.76 8.91
CA ALA A 65 -11.46 8.35 10.15
C ALA A 65 -10.77 7.35 11.10
N LYS A 66 -11.30 6.14 11.26
CA LYS A 66 -10.70 5.10 12.13
C LYS A 66 -9.27 4.74 11.71
N HIS A 67 -9.01 4.66 10.40
CA HIS A 67 -7.70 4.32 9.86
C HIS A 67 -6.71 5.47 10.06
N VAL A 68 -7.18 6.72 9.90
CA VAL A 68 -6.33 7.91 10.10
C VAL A 68 -5.92 8.06 11.56
N ARG A 69 -6.82 7.80 12.51
CA ARG A 69 -6.49 7.82 13.94
C ARG A 69 -5.51 6.70 14.31
N ALA A 70 -5.73 5.48 13.81
CA ALA A 70 -4.77 4.38 13.99
C ALA A 70 -3.39 4.71 13.38
N ALA A 71 -3.36 5.40 12.23
CA ALA A 71 -2.10 5.87 11.65
C ALA A 71 -1.40 6.94 12.50
N LEU A 72 -2.16 7.84 13.15
CA LEU A 72 -1.61 8.77 14.13
C LEU A 72 -0.99 8.07 15.34
N ASP A 73 -1.65 7.02 15.86
CA ASP A 73 -1.10 6.23 16.96
C ASP A 73 0.21 5.53 16.55
N MET A 74 0.27 4.99 15.32
CA MET A 74 1.51 4.44 14.77
C MET A 74 2.60 5.52 14.61
N ALA A 75 2.26 6.70 14.11
CA ALA A 75 3.20 7.82 14.00
C ALA A 75 3.74 8.26 15.37
N ARG A 76 2.88 8.23 16.42
CA ARG A 76 3.30 8.48 17.81
C ARG A 76 4.31 7.45 18.30
N LEU A 77 4.13 6.19 17.96
CA LEU A 77 5.09 5.15 18.32
C LEU A 77 6.41 5.35 17.58
N LEU A 78 6.36 5.65 16.28
CA LEU A 78 7.55 5.89 15.45
C LEU A 78 8.33 7.14 15.88
N SER A 79 7.68 8.17 16.43
CA SER A 79 8.37 9.38 16.90
C SER A 79 9.34 9.13 18.06
N THR A 80 9.24 7.97 18.73
CA THR A 80 10.21 7.57 19.77
C THR A 80 11.57 7.17 19.19
N SER A 81 11.60 6.70 17.94
CA SER A 81 12.81 6.24 17.24
C SER A 81 13.23 7.14 16.08
N GLU A 82 12.27 7.81 15.43
CA GLU A 82 12.48 8.61 14.24
C GLU A 82 12.51 10.11 14.57
N ARG A 83 13.47 10.83 13.96
CA ARG A 83 13.68 12.27 14.21
C ARG A 83 12.80 13.18 13.35
N HIS A 84 12.23 12.64 12.28
CA HIS A 84 11.50 13.41 11.27
C HIS A 84 10.04 12.95 11.23
N ALA A 85 9.13 13.90 11.09
CA ALA A 85 7.73 13.59 10.89
C ALA A 85 7.50 12.86 9.55
N PRO A 86 6.51 11.96 9.48
CA PRO A 86 6.14 11.32 8.23
C PRO A 86 5.66 12.37 7.23
N ASN A 87 6.18 12.30 6.01
CA ASN A 87 5.65 13.13 4.91
C ASN A 87 4.25 12.64 4.49
N PRO A 88 3.49 13.39 3.66
CA PRO A 88 2.14 12.98 3.26
C PRO A 88 2.05 11.59 2.58
N ILE A 89 3.10 11.16 1.87
CA ILE A 89 3.17 9.84 1.24
C ILE A 89 3.36 8.75 2.30
N GLU A 90 4.27 8.97 3.25
CA GLU A 90 4.54 8.05 4.37
C GLU A 90 3.33 7.95 5.30
N PHE A 91 2.67 9.07 5.60
CA PHE A 91 1.45 9.06 6.41
C PHE A 91 0.29 8.35 5.70
N LYS A 92 0.18 8.48 4.38
CA LYS A 92 -0.78 7.71 3.57
C LYS A 92 -0.51 6.21 3.65
N ILE A 93 0.76 5.80 3.61
CA ILE A 93 1.18 4.41 3.79
C ILE A 93 0.79 3.92 5.18
N LEU A 94 0.99 4.70 6.24
CA LEU A 94 0.52 4.36 7.59
C LEU A 94 -1.00 4.17 7.62
N CYS A 95 -1.77 5.03 6.95
CA CYS A 95 -3.22 4.87 6.84
C CYS A 95 -3.62 3.59 6.10
N LEU A 96 -2.89 3.21 5.05
CA LEU A 96 -3.12 1.95 4.34
C LEU A 96 -2.74 0.74 5.21
N GLN A 97 -1.67 0.83 6.00
CA GLN A 97 -1.31 -0.21 6.97
C GLN A 97 -2.36 -0.40 8.04
N ALA A 98 -2.92 0.70 8.57
CA ALA A 98 -4.05 0.67 9.50
C ALA A 98 -5.31 0.04 8.89
N LYS A 99 -5.46 0.06 7.55
CA LYS A 99 -6.53 -0.60 6.82
C LYS A 99 -6.27 -2.11 6.59
N GLY A 100 -5.05 -2.58 6.84
CA GLY A 100 -4.65 -3.98 6.66
C GLY A 100 -3.63 -4.21 5.54
N MET A 101 -2.96 -3.16 5.03
CA MET A 101 -1.81 -3.35 4.14
C MET A 101 -0.60 -3.85 4.94
N PRO A 102 0.13 -4.89 4.49
CA PRO A 102 1.29 -5.40 5.22
C PRO A 102 2.44 -4.39 5.16
N THR A 103 3.24 -4.33 6.22
CA THR A 103 4.37 -3.39 6.31
C THR A 103 5.52 -3.81 5.39
N LEU A 104 6.37 -2.86 4.99
CA LEU A 104 7.55 -3.16 4.19
C LEU A 104 8.43 -4.23 4.86
N ASP A 105 8.63 -4.14 6.18
CA ASP A 105 9.43 -5.11 6.92
C ASP A 105 8.80 -6.50 6.91
N SER A 106 7.47 -6.59 7.06
CA SER A 106 6.74 -7.85 6.94
C SER A 106 6.89 -8.45 5.54
N CYS A 107 6.69 -7.65 4.50
CA CYS A 107 6.85 -8.08 3.11
C CYS A 107 8.29 -8.58 2.85
N MET A 108 9.30 -7.83 3.31
CA MET A 108 10.70 -8.16 3.09
C MET A 108 11.13 -9.40 3.89
N SER A 109 10.60 -9.56 5.10
CA SER A 109 10.78 -10.75 5.92
C SER A 109 10.23 -11.98 5.19
N GLU A 110 8.98 -11.93 4.73
CA GLU A 110 8.37 -13.04 3.99
C GLU A 110 9.13 -13.35 2.69
N ILE A 111 9.56 -12.33 1.94
CA ILE A 111 10.37 -12.52 0.72
C ILE A 111 11.67 -13.26 1.04
N ASN A 112 12.33 -12.92 2.14
CA ASN A 112 13.55 -13.58 2.55
C ASN A 112 13.28 -15.02 3.03
N GLU A 113 12.22 -15.23 3.80
CA GLU A 113 11.83 -16.57 4.24
C GLU A 113 11.49 -17.49 3.07
N GLN A 114 10.70 -17.03 2.11
CA GLN A 114 10.32 -17.78 0.91
C GLN A 114 11.54 -18.09 0.03
N ARG A 115 12.56 -17.23 0.02
CA ARG A 115 13.82 -17.51 -0.68
C ARG A 115 14.65 -18.60 -0.02
N ILE A 116 14.67 -18.66 1.31
CA ILE A 116 15.44 -19.65 2.06
C ILE A 116 14.73 -21.00 2.05
N LYS A 117 13.43 -21.02 2.39
CA LYS A 117 12.64 -22.25 2.55
C LYS A 117 12.30 -22.91 1.21
N ASN A 118 11.96 -22.11 0.20
CA ASN A 118 11.49 -22.58 -1.11
C ASN A 118 12.48 -22.25 -2.24
N TYR A 119 13.78 -22.35 -1.97
CA TYR A 119 14.81 -22.19 -3.00
C TYR A 119 14.63 -23.25 -4.10
N GLY A 120 14.42 -22.82 -5.35
CA GLY A 120 14.19 -23.71 -6.50
C GLY A 120 12.83 -24.44 -6.50
N LYS A 121 11.92 -24.09 -5.59
CA LYS A 121 10.54 -24.62 -5.51
C LYS A 121 9.53 -23.51 -5.72
N ASP A 122 8.27 -23.91 -5.90
CA ASP A 122 7.16 -22.96 -5.93
C ASP A 122 7.05 -22.21 -4.61
N LYS A 123 6.86 -20.89 -4.70
CA LYS A 123 6.71 -20.00 -3.55
C LYS A 123 5.23 -19.68 -3.36
N ASP A 124 4.76 -19.83 -2.14
CA ASP A 124 3.41 -19.48 -1.75
C ASP A 124 3.44 -18.13 -1.03
N TRP A 125 2.66 -17.18 -1.51
CA TRP A 125 2.67 -15.80 -1.02
C TRP A 125 1.41 -15.52 -0.22
N SER A 126 1.56 -14.88 0.93
CA SER A 126 0.44 -14.53 1.81
C SER A 126 -0.51 -13.52 1.14
N GLU A 127 0.07 -12.55 0.43
CA GLU A 127 -0.68 -11.45 -0.16
C GLU A 127 -0.18 -11.04 -1.55
N PRO A 128 -1.07 -10.49 -2.40
CA PRO A 128 -0.70 -9.95 -3.70
C PRO A 128 0.41 -8.89 -3.60
N LEU A 129 0.38 -8.04 -2.57
CA LEU A 129 1.38 -6.98 -2.42
C LEU A 129 2.80 -7.55 -2.30
N VAL A 130 2.97 -8.60 -1.50
CA VAL A 130 4.25 -9.28 -1.27
C VAL A 130 4.73 -9.94 -2.56
N TYR A 131 3.83 -10.63 -3.27
CA TYR A 131 4.13 -11.25 -4.56
C TYR A 131 4.66 -10.23 -5.58
N TRP A 132 3.91 -9.16 -5.81
CA TRP A 132 4.28 -8.14 -6.81
C TRP A 132 5.53 -7.37 -6.40
N LEU A 133 5.73 -7.13 -5.10
CA LEU A 133 6.98 -6.55 -4.61
C LEU A 133 8.16 -7.46 -4.93
N ASN A 134 8.07 -8.76 -4.64
CA ASN A 134 9.13 -9.71 -4.96
C ASN A 134 9.45 -9.73 -6.46
N GLN A 135 8.44 -9.74 -7.33
CA GLN A 135 8.65 -9.74 -8.79
C GLN A 135 9.46 -8.52 -9.25
N GLN A 136 9.23 -7.35 -8.65
CA GLN A 136 9.94 -6.13 -9.03
C GLN A 136 11.37 -6.03 -8.48
N ILE A 137 11.67 -6.68 -7.35
CA ILE A 137 12.97 -6.54 -6.66
C ILE A 137 13.86 -7.79 -6.73
N ALA A 138 13.35 -8.92 -7.22
CA ALA A 138 14.08 -10.19 -7.20
C ALA A 138 15.36 -10.16 -8.03
N ALA A 139 15.27 -9.74 -9.30
CA ALA A 139 16.41 -9.72 -10.21
C ALA A 139 17.51 -8.74 -9.75
N ALA A 140 17.10 -7.59 -9.21
CA ALA A 140 18.02 -6.54 -8.78
C ALA A 140 18.87 -6.94 -7.56
N ARG A 141 18.51 -7.99 -6.83
CA ARG A 141 19.29 -8.46 -5.66
C ARG A 141 20.67 -8.99 -6.05
N ALA A 142 20.80 -9.59 -7.24
CA ALA A 142 22.06 -10.16 -7.69
C ALA A 142 23.11 -9.09 -8.04
N THR A 143 22.67 -7.86 -8.32
CA THR A 143 23.53 -6.80 -8.86
C THR A 143 23.70 -5.62 -7.91
N LEU A 144 22.79 -5.41 -6.96
CA LEU A 144 22.83 -4.28 -6.03
C LEU A 144 23.37 -4.66 -4.65
N THR A 145 24.02 -3.69 -4.00
CA THR A 145 24.35 -3.78 -2.57
C THR A 145 23.09 -3.83 -1.71
N ASP A 146 23.21 -4.33 -0.46
CA ASP A 146 22.06 -4.49 0.43
C ASP A 146 21.31 -3.17 0.69
N SER A 147 22.05 -2.08 0.88
CA SER A 147 21.49 -0.74 1.10
C SER A 147 20.77 -0.20 -0.14
N ALA A 148 21.36 -0.34 -1.34
CA ALA A 148 20.75 0.07 -2.59
C ALA A 148 19.50 -0.75 -2.92
N TRP A 149 19.54 -2.05 -2.65
CA TRP A 149 18.39 -2.94 -2.82
C TRP A 149 17.25 -2.61 -1.87
N LYS A 150 17.53 -2.34 -0.58
CA LYS A 150 16.52 -1.88 0.40
C LYS A 150 15.89 -0.56 -0.01
N LYS A 151 16.68 0.39 -0.54
CA LYS A 151 16.16 1.66 -1.07
C LYS A 151 15.24 1.42 -2.28
N MET A 152 15.64 0.55 -3.20
CA MET A 152 14.79 0.15 -4.33
C MET A 152 13.49 -0.51 -3.84
N ALA A 153 13.56 -1.41 -2.86
CA ALA A 153 12.39 -2.05 -2.28
C ALA A 153 11.43 -1.05 -1.63
N LYS A 154 11.94 -0.07 -0.88
CA LYS A 154 11.11 1.03 -0.32
C LYS A 154 10.39 1.77 -1.44
N ASN A 155 11.10 2.16 -2.51
CA ASN A 155 10.50 2.87 -3.64
C ASN A 155 9.41 2.04 -4.34
N ARG A 156 9.70 0.77 -4.69
CA ARG A 156 8.73 -0.12 -5.33
C ARG A 156 7.52 -0.41 -4.44
N TYR A 157 7.75 -0.56 -3.14
CA TYR A 157 6.68 -0.70 -2.17
C TYR A 157 5.78 0.54 -2.12
N THR A 158 6.34 1.75 -2.17
CA THR A 158 5.51 2.97 -2.23
C THR A 158 4.66 3.06 -3.49
N GLU A 159 5.21 2.68 -4.65
CA GLU A 159 4.47 2.62 -5.92
C GLU A 159 3.35 1.56 -5.89
N LEU A 160 3.64 0.40 -5.28
CA LEU A 160 2.66 -0.68 -5.12
C LEU A 160 1.59 -0.35 -4.07
N ALA A 161 1.92 0.39 -3.02
CA ALA A 161 0.96 0.84 -2.01
C ALA A 161 -0.13 1.72 -2.63
N ASP A 162 0.22 2.56 -3.60
CA ASP A 162 -0.77 3.36 -4.33
C ASP A 162 -1.73 2.50 -5.16
N LYS A 163 -1.22 1.46 -5.83
CA LYS A 163 -2.06 0.48 -6.55
C LYS A 163 -2.91 -0.35 -5.60
N TYR A 164 -2.37 -0.70 -4.43
CA TYR A 164 -3.08 -1.44 -3.38
C TYR A 164 -4.26 -0.62 -2.85
N GLY A 165 -4.02 0.65 -2.51
CA GLY A 165 -5.04 1.55 -2.00
C GLY A 165 -6.21 1.75 -2.97
N LYS A 166 -5.93 1.75 -4.28
CA LYS A 166 -6.95 1.87 -5.34
C LYS A 166 -7.61 0.53 -5.70
N GLY A 167 -7.14 -0.59 -5.18
CA GLY A 167 -7.62 -1.93 -5.57
C GLY A 167 -7.22 -2.34 -7.00
N GLU A 168 -6.18 -1.72 -7.57
CA GLU A 168 -5.66 -1.99 -8.91
C GLU A 168 -4.61 -3.10 -8.92
N LEU A 169 -4.30 -3.66 -7.75
CA LEU A 169 -3.29 -4.69 -7.59
C LEU A 169 -3.86 -6.03 -8.06
N GLY A 170 -3.26 -6.59 -9.11
CA GLY A 170 -3.69 -7.87 -9.66
C GLY A 170 -3.59 -9.00 -8.63
N PRO A 171 -4.46 -10.01 -8.69
CA PRO A 171 -4.35 -11.17 -7.81
C PRO A 171 -3.03 -11.91 -8.03
N ILE A 172 -2.63 -12.72 -7.05
CA ILE A 172 -1.50 -13.65 -7.24
C ILE A 172 -1.87 -14.57 -8.41
N PRO A 173 -1.05 -14.66 -9.47
CA PRO A 173 -1.32 -15.54 -10.59
C PRO A 173 -1.50 -16.98 -10.11
N LEU A 174 -2.61 -17.61 -10.52
CA LEU A 174 -2.84 -19.02 -10.23
C LEU A 174 -1.75 -19.85 -10.91
N LYS A 175 -1.23 -20.85 -10.20
CA LYS A 175 -0.31 -21.82 -10.79
C LYS A 175 -1.08 -22.56 -11.89
N ILE A 176 -0.71 -22.33 -13.15
CA ILE A 176 -1.19 -23.16 -14.24
C ILE A 176 -0.48 -24.50 -14.04
N GLU A 177 -1.20 -25.50 -13.54
CA GLU A 177 -0.69 -26.86 -13.53
C GLU A 177 -0.38 -27.24 -14.97
N TYR A 178 0.90 -27.35 -15.30
CA TYR A 178 1.30 -27.94 -16.57
C TYR A 178 0.96 -29.43 -16.50
N ASN A 179 -0.27 -29.77 -16.84
CA ASN A 179 -0.62 -31.14 -17.19
C ASN A 179 0.07 -31.42 -18.52
N ALA A 180 1.25 -32.05 -18.45
CA ALA A 180 1.89 -32.60 -19.63
C ALA A 180 0.82 -33.40 -20.40
N PRO A 181 0.62 -33.15 -21.71
CA PRO A 181 -0.37 -33.91 -22.47
C PRO A 181 -0.06 -35.39 -22.27
N PRO A 182 -1.06 -36.21 -21.89
CA PRO A 182 -0.86 -37.62 -21.62
C PRO A 182 -0.09 -38.29 -22.75
N ALA A 183 0.82 -39.21 -22.41
CA ALA A 183 1.77 -39.80 -23.35
C ALA A 183 1.11 -40.39 -24.62
N TYR A 184 -0.16 -40.81 -24.54
CA TYR A 184 -0.93 -41.31 -25.68
C TYR A 184 -1.22 -40.26 -26.77
N LEU A 185 -1.22 -38.96 -26.44
CA LEU A 185 -1.37 -37.88 -27.42
C LEU A 185 -0.08 -37.61 -28.22
N ARG A 186 1.09 -38.11 -27.77
CA ARG A 186 2.34 -38.03 -28.55
C ARG A 186 2.31 -38.93 -29.78
N TYR A 187 1.45 -39.95 -29.80
CA TYR A 187 1.33 -40.91 -30.90
C TYR A 187 0.10 -40.69 -31.77
N ALA A 188 -0.82 -39.78 -31.39
CA ALA A 188 -2.05 -39.51 -32.14
C ALA A 188 -1.84 -38.62 -33.39
N GLY A 189 -0.63 -38.08 -33.61
CA GLY A 189 -0.30 -37.21 -34.74
C GLY A 189 0.50 -37.87 -35.88
N VAL A 190 0.79 -39.17 -35.81
CA VAL A 190 1.48 -39.91 -36.90
C VAL A 190 0.49 -40.89 -37.51
N GLY A 191 -0.45 -40.36 -38.29
CA GLY A 191 -1.53 -41.14 -38.88
C GLY A 191 -2.03 -40.54 -40.19
N ARG A 192 -1.14 -40.52 -41.20
CA ARG A 192 -1.37 -40.30 -42.64
C ARG A 192 -1.92 -38.96 -43.11
#